data_AF-A0A7R9LHA1-F1
#
_entry.id   AF-A0A7R9LHA1-F1
#
_cell.length_a   1.000
_cell.length_b   1.000
_cell.length_c   1.000
_cell.angle_alpha   90.00
_cell.angle_beta   90.00
_cell.angle_gamma   90.00
#
_symmetry.space_group_name_H-M   'P 1'
#
loop_
_entity.id
_entity.type
_entity.pdbx_description
1 polymer ?
#
loop_
_entity_poly.entity_id
_entity_poly.type
_entity_poly.pdbx_seq_one_letter_code
_entity_poly.pdbx_strand_id
1 'polypeptide(L)'
;DGLHSTSLSTQLCSNTLKDAIDYKLKTEAIDLTDEPYSDRAGFCGIPPALIQRYADECQRDTYEVADGLDRARMRALSAKGRRGVPNDYLGDSCVGPLIDVANYDSLHLWLVSLGLPMYERCLVGSGVDTLYRVSKLRETDIVNKCGIRDKRHVRILTNAIGALHLSV
;
A
#
# COMPACT_ATOMS: atom_id res chain seq x y z
N ASP A 1 4.74 39.67 -20.34
CA ASP A 1 3.72 38.95 -19.56
C ASP A 1 3.73 37.47 -19.87
N GLY A 2 4.07 36.66 -18.86
CA GLY A 2 4.13 35.19 -18.96
C GLY A 2 4.50 34.51 -17.64
N LEU A 3 4.26 35.17 -16.50
CA LEU A 3 4.62 34.73 -15.14
C LEU A 3 3.65 33.70 -14.53
N HIS A 4 3.06 32.81 -15.33
CA HIS A 4 2.05 31.85 -14.84
C HIS A 4 2.45 30.38 -14.96
N SER A 5 3.70 30.05 -15.32
CA SER A 5 4.17 28.65 -15.35
C SER A 5 4.98 28.23 -14.12
N THR A 6 5.04 29.08 -13.08
CA THR A 6 5.94 29.00 -11.92
C THR A 6 5.31 28.43 -10.63
N SER A 7 4.15 27.74 -10.68
CA SER A 7 3.35 27.50 -9.45
C SER A 7 2.88 26.07 -9.16
N LEU A 8 3.46 25.02 -9.76
CA LEU A 8 3.19 23.62 -9.33
C LEU A 8 4.45 22.80 -9.07
N SER A 9 5.57 23.16 -9.69
CA SER A 9 6.85 22.43 -9.51
C SER A 9 7.62 22.83 -8.26
N THR A 10 7.22 23.92 -7.60
CA THR A 10 7.87 24.54 -6.42
C THR A 10 7.18 24.21 -5.11
N GLN A 11 6.22 23.29 -5.09
CA GLN A 11 5.54 22.83 -3.88
C GLN A 11 5.99 21.43 -3.42
N LEU A 12 7.26 21.08 -3.69
CA LEU A 12 7.97 20.02 -2.97
C LEU A 12 8.53 20.60 -1.66
N CYS A 13 7.65 21.11 -0.81
CA CYS A 13 8.04 21.39 0.57
C CYS A 13 8.23 20.04 1.28
N SER A 14 9.50 19.73 1.57
CA SER A 14 10.07 18.74 2.51
C SER A 14 10.76 17.49 1.93
N ASN A 15 12.09 17.42 2.13
CA ASN A 15 12.97 16.35 1.68
C ASN A 15 13.12 15.21 2.72
N THR A 16 12.16 15.03 3.64
CA THR A 16 12.29 14.02 4.70
C THR A 16 11.50 12.75 4.37
N LEU A 17 11.98 11.59 4.82
CA LEU A 17 11.25 10.32 4.67
C LEU A 17 9.84 10.40 5.29
N LYS A 18 9.71 11.08 6.42
CA LYS A 18 8.43 11.29 7.10
C LYS A 18 7.40 11.91 6.15
N ASP A 19 7.77 12.97 5.46
CA ASP A 19 6.83 13.71 4.62
C ASP A 19 6.51 12.96 3.32
N ALA A 20 7.47 12.19 2.79
CA ALA A 20 7.23 11.25 1.70
C ALA A 20 6.20 10.18 2.11
N ILE A 21 6.35 9.57 3.29
CA ILE A 21 5.40 8.59 3.83
C ILE A 21 4.01 9.23 4.02
N ASP A 22 3.94 10.38 4.69
CA ASP A 22 2.67 11.07 4.96
C ASP A 22 1.95 11.44 3.64
N TYR A 23 2.71 11.88 2.62
CA TYR A 23 2.17 12.16 1.29
C TYR A 23 1.63 10.91 0.59
N LYS A 24 2.37 9.81 0.62
CA LYS A 24 1.95 8.55 0.00
C LYS A 24 0.71 7.96 0.68
N LEU A 25 0.68 7.90 2.00
CA LEU A 25 -0.50 7.44 2.75
C LEU A 25 -1.74 8.27 2.40
N LYS A 26 -1.59 9.60 2.34
CA LYS A 26 -2.69 10.51 1.98
C LYS A 26 -3.17 10.31 0.54
N THR A 27 -2.24 10.22 -0.42
CA THR A 27 -2.59 10.09 -1.85
C THR A 27 -3.21 8.73 -2.18
N GLU A 28 -2.81 7.69 -1.45
CA GLU A 28 -3.35 6.33 -1.59
C GLU A 28 -4.54 6.06 -0.68
N ALA A 29 -4.96 7.05 0.11
CA ALA A 29 -6.08 6.97 1.06
C ALA A 29 -5.94 5.78 2.06
N ILE A 30 -4.73 5.58 2.58
CA ILE A 30 -4.42 4.54 3.57
C ILE A 30 -4.48 5.15 4.97
N ASP A 31 -5.43 4.71 5.80
CA ASP A 31 -5.50 5.04 7.22
C ASP A 31 -4.85 3.93 8.05
N LEU A 32 -3.64 4.16 8.55
CA LEU A 32 -2.90 3.17 9.34
C LEU A 32 -3.53 2.89 10.72
N THR A 33 -4.55 3.64 11.14
CA THR A 33 -5.22 3.42 12.42
C THR A 33 -6.34 2.39 12.33
N ASP A 34 -6.82 2.06 11.13
CA ASP A 34 -7.89 1.10 10.94
C ASP A 34 -7.33 -0.33 10.76
N GLU A 35 -8.19 -1.33 10.94
CA GLU A 35 -7.87 -2.72 10.58
C GLU A 35 -7.64 -2.80 9.06
N PRO A 36 -6.64 -3.57 8.58
CA PRO A 36 -5.76 -4.47 9.36
C PRO A 36 -4.44 -3.81 9.82
N TYR A 37 -4.24 -2.50 9.63
CA TYR A 37 -2.97 -1.83 9.93
C TYR A 37 -2.74 -1.59 11.43
N SER A 38 -3.81 -1.39 12.19
CA SER A 38 -3.79 -1.34 13.66
C SER A 38 -4.98 -2.07 14.25
N ASP A 39 -4.71 -3.04 15.11
CA ASP A 39 -5.79 -3.76 15.78
C ASP A 39 -6.45 -2.93 16.91
N ARG A 40 -7.50 -3.50 17.51
CA ARG A 40 -8.21 -2.85 18.62
C ARG A 40 -7.33 -2.58 19.84
N ALA A 41 -6.31 -3.42 20.07
CA ALA A 41 -5.36 -3.28 21.17
C ALA A 41 -4.19 -2.32 20.85
N GLY A 42 -4.07 -1.88 19.58
CA GLY A 42 -3.05 -0.97 19.09
C GLY A 42 -1.80 -1.65 18.52
N PHE A 43 -1.81 -2.98 18.36
CA PHE A 43 -0.72 -3.70 17.71
C PHE A 43 -0.63 -3.37 16.22
N CYS A 44 0.59 -3.37 15.71
CA CYS A 44 0.90 -3.05 14.32
C CYS A 44 0.59 -4.26 13.42
N GLY A 45 -0.23 -4.04 12.39
CA GLY A 45 -0.50 -5.01 11.32
C GLY A 45 -0.15 -4.48 9.94
N ILE A 46 0.81 -3.54 9.85
CA ILE A 46 1.27 -3.02 8.56
C ILE A 46 1.85 -4.16 7.71
N PRO A 47 1.33 -4.38 6.49
CA PRO A 47 1.76 -5.50 5.66
C PRO A 47 3.18 -5.27 5.12
N PRO A 48 4.06 -6.29 5.11
CA PRO A 48 5.42 -6.18 4.59
C PRO A 48 5.49 -5.64 3.14
N ALA A 49 4.52 -6.02 2.30
CA ALA A 49 4.45 -5.55 0.92
C ALA A 49 4.28 -4.02 0.79
N LEU A 50 3.55 -3.38 1.71
CA LEU A 50 3.42 -1.92 1.72
C LEU A 50 4.77 -1.26 2.04
N ILE A 51 5.51 -1.81 3.00
CA ILE A 51 6.83 -1.32 3.41
C ILE A 51 7.82 -1.45 2.25
N GLN A 52 7.94 -2.65 1.67
CA GLN A 52 8.85 -2.89 0.56
C GLN A 52 8.51 -2.04 -0.66
N ARG A 53 7.21 -1.85 -0.95
CA ARG A 53 6.77 -0.96 -2.03
C ARG A 53 7.17 0.49 -1.76
N TYR A 54 6.94 1.00 -0.55
CA TYR A 54 7.34 2.37 -0.21
C TYR A 54 8.87 2.53 -0.22
N ALA A 55 9.63 1.51 0.21
CA ALA A 55 11.09 1.48 0.12
C ALA A 55 11.58 1.57 -1.33
N ASP A 56 11.02 0.75 -2.23
CA ASP A 56 11.35 0.79 -3.67
C ASP A 56 10.95 2.14 -4.29
N GLU A 57 9.74 2.63 -4.03
CA GLU A 57 9.26 3.87 -4.63
C GLU A 57 9.99 5.12 -4.13
N CYS A 58 10.34 5.16 -2.85
CA CYS A 58 11.07 6.26 -2.25
C CYS A 58 12.59 6.13 -2.39
N GLN A 59 13.09 4.99 -2.90
CA GLN A 59 14.52 4.66 -2.98
C GLN A 59 15.20 4.79 -1.61
N ARG A 60 14.61 4.13 -0.60
CA ARG A 60 15.04 4.14 0.80
C ARG A 60 15.24 2.73 1.31
N ASP A 61 15.96 2.61 2.42
CA ASP A 61 16.14 1.33 3.07
C ASP A 61 14.82 0.81 3.68
N THR A 62 14.59 -0.50 3.59
CA THR A 62 13.35 -1.14 4.05
C THR A 62 13.14 -0.96 5.55
N TYR A 63 14.20 -1.03 6.37
CA TYR A 63 14.08 -0.82 7.82
C TYR A 63 13.80 0.65 8.13
N GLU A 64 14.43 1.58 7.41
CA GLU A 64 14.15 3.02 7.53
C GLU A 64 12.67 3.32 7.25
N VAL A 65 12.11 2.72 6.19
CA VAL A 65 10.70 2.87 5.82
C VAL A 65 9.77 2.18 6.81
N ALA A 66 10.10 0.99 7.30
CA ALA A 66 9.32 0.28 8.32
C ALA A 66 9.15 1.12 9.59
N ASP A 67 10.26 1.63 10.11
CA ASP A 67 10.31 2.51 11.28
C ASP A 67 9.59 3.85 11.01
N GLY A 68 9.75 4.41 9.80
CA GLY A 68 8.99 5.58 9.34
C GLY A 68 7.47 5.38 9.36
N LEU A 69 7.00 4.24 8.85
CA LEU A 69 5.59 3.86 8.79
C LEU A 69 5.01 3.58 10.18
N ASP A 70 5.74 2.87 11.04
CA ASP A 70 5.29 2.60 12.42
C ASP A 70 5.18 3.90 13.22
N ARG A 71 6.14 4.82 13.07
CA ARG A 71 6.03 6.16 13.66
C ARG A 71 4.82 6.93 13.12
N ALA A 72 4.54 6.85 11.82
CA ALA A 72 3.35 7.51 11.25
C ALA A 72 2.06 6.95 11.86
N ARG A 73 1.96 5.62 11.97
CA ARG A 73 0.86 4.92 12.64
C ARG A 73 0.69 5.36 14.09
N MET A 74 1.78 5.38 14.87
CA MET A 74 1.76 5.79 16.28
C MET A 74 1.31 7.25 16.46
N ARG A 75 1.78 8.16 15.59
CA ARG A 75 1.32 9.56 15.58
C ARG A 75 -0.18 9.65 15.27
N ALA A 76 -0.66 8.92 14.28
CA ALA A 76 -2.06 8.92 13.87
C ALA A 76 -2.99 8.32 14.96
N LEU A 77 -2.59 7.22 15.61
CA LEU A 77 -3.32 6.64 16.74
C LEU A 77 -3.42 7.61 17.91
N SER A 78 -2.30 8.24 18.28
CA SER A 78 -2.25 9.25 19.35
C SER A 78 -3.17 10.44 19.05
N ALA A 79 -3.18 10.94 17.80
CA ALA A 79 -4.07 12.01 17.38
C ALA A 79 -5.57 11.64 17.47
N LYS A 80 -5.90 10.34 17.37
CA LYS A 80 -7.26 9.81 17.57
C LYS A 80 -7.55 9.43 19.04
N GLY A 81 -6.64 9.72 19.98
CA GLY A 81 -6.79 9.34 21.40
C GLY A 81 -6.66 7.84 21.66
N ARG A 82 -6.09 7.08 20.72
CA ARG A 82 -5.84 5.64 20.84
C ARG A 82 -4.38 5.37 21.20
N ARG A 83 -4.15 4.38 22.06
CA ARG A 83 -2.81 3.90 22.36
C ARG A 83 -2.37 2.92 21.26
N GLY A 84 -1.16 3.10 20.73
CA GLY A 84 -0.50 2.11 19.89
C GLY A 84 0.59 1.35 20.65
N VAL A 85 0.93 0.17 20.16
CA VAL A 85 2.09 -0.62 20.59
C VAL A 85 3.13 -0.53 19.47
N PRO A 86 4.32 0.07 19.69
CA PRO A 86 5.38 0.13 18.70
C PRO A 86 5.79 -1.27 18.22
N ASN A 87 6.22 -1.38 16.97
CA ASN A 87 6.74 -2.63 16.41
C ASN A 87 8.18 -2.45 15.93
N ASP A 88 9.13 -2.71 16.84
CA ASP A 88 10.57 -2.58 16.57
C ASP A 88 11.09 -3.65 15.58
N TYR A 89 10.32 -4.72 15.34
CA TYR A 89 10.67 -5.83 14.45
C TYR A 89 9.92 -5.77 13.10
N LEU A 90 9.26 -4.65 12.80
CA LEU A 90 8.47 -4.51 11.58
C LEU A 90 9.34 -4.68 10.32
N GLY A 91 10.60 -4.21 10.36
CA GLY A 91 11.54 -4.41 9.26
C GLY A 91 11.90 -5.88 9.00
N ASP A 92 11.96 -6.70 10.04
CA ASP A 92 12.29 -8.13 9.92
C ASP A 92 11.20 -8.92 9.17
N SER A 93 9.94 -8.47 9.29
CA SER A 93 8.81 -9.06 8.57
C SER A 93 8.91 -8.91 7.04
N CYS A 94 9.78 -8.01 6.56
CA CYS A 94 10.06 -7.82 5.15
C CYS A 94 11.10 -8.82 4.61
N VAL A 95 11.72 -9.66 5.45
CA VAL A 95 12.72 -10.65 5.03
C VAL A 95 12.04 -12.00 4.80
N GLY A 96 11.41 -12.16 3.62
CA GLY A 96 10.73 -13.41 3.26
C GLY A 96 10.00 -13.33 1.93
N PRO A 97 9.49 -14.47 1.40
CA PRO A 97 8.65 -14.46 0.22
C PRO A 97 7.38 -13.65 0.48
N LEU A 98 7.13 -12.64 -0.37
CA LEU A 98 6.01 -11.70 -0.29
C LEU A 98 4.61 -12.34 -0.41
N ILE A 99 4.56 -13.59 -0.89
CA ILE A 99 3.30 -14.27 -1.19
C ILE A 99 3.02 -15.20 -0.03
N ASP A 100 2.31 -14.66 0.96
CA ASP A 100 1.53 -15.53 1.84
C ASP A 100 0.37 -16.09 1.01
N VAL A 101 0.27 -17.41 0.94
CA VAL A 101 -0.87 -18.13 0.33
C VAL A 101 -2.05 -18.06 1.32
N ALA A 102 -2.37 -16.86 1.78
CA ALA A 102 -3.49 -16.64 2.64
C ALA A 102 -4.77 -16.74 1.80
N ASN A 103 -5.76 -17.46 2.32
CA ASN A 103 -7.08 -17.47 1.75
C ASN A 103 -7.75 -16.14 2.14
N TYR A 104 -7.81 -15.18 1.22
CA TYR A 104 -8.36 -13.87 1.50
C TYR A 104 -9.88 -13.88 1.34
N ASP A 105 -10.59 -13.44 2.37
CA ASP A 105 -12.06 -13.42 2.35
C ASP A 105 -12.67 -12.28 1.52
N SER A 106 -11.84 -11.33 1.05
CA SER A 106 -12.30 -10.20 0.25
C SER A 106 -11.23 -9.63 -0.67
N LEU A 107 -11.70 -8.91 -1.71
CA LEU A 107 -10.84 -8.11 -2.59
C LEU A 107 -9.99 -7.11 -1.81
N HIS A 108 -10.60 -6.44 -0.83
CA HIS A 108 -9.92 -5.46 0.02
C HIS A 108 -8.71 -6.06 0.73
N LEU A 109 -8.91 -7.17 1.46
CA LEU A 109 -7.85 -7.80 2.24
C LEU A 109 -6.71 -8.34 1.35
N TRP A 110 -7.05 -8.86 0.16
CA TRP A 110 -6.05 -9.26 -0.82
C TRP A 110 -5.25 -8.06 -1.35
N LEU A 111 -5.88 -6.93 -1.64
CA LEU A 111 -5.15 -5.73 -2.06
C LEU A 111 -4.29 -5.16 -0.94
N VAL A 112 -4.77 -5.18 0.30
CA VAL A 112 -3.99 -4.74 1.46
C VAL A 112 -2.74 -5.60 1.64
N SER A 113 -2.83 -6.92 1.49
CA SER A 113 -1.66 -7.80 1.63
C SER A 113 -0.59 -7.55 0.55
N LEU A 114 -0.99 -7.07 -0.63
CA LEU A 114 -0.08 -6.61 -1.69
C LEU A 114 0.45 -5.19 -1.47
N GLY A 115 -0.03 -4.51 -0.43
CA GLY A 115 0.24 -3.10 -0.20
C GLY A 115 -0.41 -2.19 -1.25
N LEU A 116 -1.48 -2.60 -1.92
CA LEU A 116 -2.15 -1.88 -3.01
C LEU A 116 -3.65 -1.59 -2.76
N PRO A 117 -4.08 -1.20 -1.54
CA PRO A 117 -5.50 -1.00 -1.21
C PRO A 117 -6.17 0.09 -2.06
N MET A 118 -5.40 1.08 -2.55
CA MET A 118 -5.92 2.21 -3.33
C MET A 118 -6.59 1.81 -4.64
N TYR A 119 -6.35 0.59 -5.14
CA TYR A 119 -6.94 0.09 -6.39
C TYR A 119 -8.30 -0.58 -6.23
N GLU A 120 -8.80 -0.75 -5.01
CA GLU A 120 -10.11 -1.40 -4.81
C GLU A 120 -11.21 -0.68 -5.58
N ARG A 121 -11.27 0.65 -5.46
CA ARG A 121 -12.32 1.45 -6.11
C ARG A 121 -12.28 1.34 -7.64
N CYS A 122 -11.10 1.33 -8.26
CA CYS A 122 -11.01 1.24 -9.71
C CYS A 122 -11.32 -0.19 -10.20
N LEU A 123 -10.91 -1.22 -9.46
CA LEU A 123 -11.25 -2.61 -9.78
C LEU A 123 -12.76 -2.83 -9.68
N VAL A 124 -13.38 -2.43 -8.57
CA VAL A 124 -14.85 -2.50 -8.39
C VAL A 124 -15.58 -1.69 -9.45
N GLY A 125 -15.12 -0.48 -9.76
CA GLY A 125 -15.67 0.37 -10.82
C GLY A 125 -15.60 -0.25 -12.22
N SER A 126 -14.64 -1.14 -12.45
CA SER A 126 -14.50 -1.93 -13.68
C SER A 126 -15.21 -3.29 -13.63
N GLY A 127 -16.06 -3.51 -12.62
CA GLY A 127 -16.81 -4.75 -12.42
C GLY A 127 -15.96 -5.92 -11.90
N VAL A 128 -14.80 -5.64 -11.30
CA VAL A 128 -13.91 -6.63 -10.68
C VAL A 128 -14.01 -6.47 -9.16
N ASP A 129 -15.01 -7.14 -8.58
CA ASP A 129 -15.44 -7.02 -7.18
C ASP A 129 -15.16 -8.28 -6.34
N THR A 130 -14.63 -9.33 -6.96
CA THR A 130 -14.38 -10.64 -6.34
C THR A 130 -13.03 -11.19 -6.76
N LEU A 131 -12.39 -11.99 -5.91
CA LEU A 131 -11.11 -12.63 -6.23
C LEU A 131 -11.20 -13.57 -7.43
N TYR A 132 -12.34 -14.22 -7.63
CA TYR A 132 -12.61 -14.99 -8.85
C TYR A 132 -12.49 -14.13 -10.11
N ARG A 133 -13.07 -12.91 -10.12
CA ARG A 133 -12.96 -12.00 -11.27
C ARG A 133 -11.54 -11.45 -11.42
N VAL A 134 -10.85 -11.16 -10.30
CA VAL A 134 -9.43 -10.76 -10.31
C VAL A 134 -8.58 -11.84 -10.96
N SER A 135 -8.82 -13.11 -10.63
CA SER A 135 -8.08 -14.24 -11.21
C SER A 135 -8.18 -14.26 -12.74
N LYS A 136 -9.29 -13.81 -13.33
CA LYS A 136 -9.46 -13.82 -14.79
C LYS A 136 -8.79 -12.64 -15.50
N LEU A 137 -8.22 -11.67 -14.79
CA LEU A 137 -7.58 -10.52 -15.40
C LEU A 137 -6.24 -10.87 -16.05
N ARG A 138 -6.01 -10.31 -17.24
CA ARG A 138 -4.68 -10.23 -17.86
C ARG A 138 -4.05 -8.87 -17.59
N GLU A 139 -2.74 -8.76 -17.79
CA GLU A 139 -2.02 -7.50 -17.68
C GLU A 139 -2.67 -6.37 -18.52
N THR A 140 -3.14 -6.71 -19.72
CA THR A 140 -3.84 -5.76 -20.60
C THR A 140 -5.15 -5.24 -19.99
N ASP A 141 -5.86 -6.06 -19.21
CA ASP A 141 -7.10 -5.66 -18.53
C ASP A 141 -6.79 -4.75 -17.34
N ILE A 142 -5.73 -5.03 -16.60
CA ILE A 142 -5.25 -4.18 -15.48
C ILE A 142 -4.99 -2.76 -15.99
N VAL A 143 -4.31 -2.63 -17.14
CA VAL A 143 -3.94 -1.34 -17.73
C VAL A 143 -5.12 -0.66 -18.40
N ASN A 144 -5.80 -1.35 -19.32
CA ASN A 144 -6.79 -0.72 -20.21
C ASN A 144 -8.19 -0.66 -19.60
N LYS A 145 -8.61 -1.71 -18.89
CA LYS A 145 -9.94 -1.81 -18.30
C LYS A 145 -9.99 -1.22 -16.89
N CYS A 146 -8.96 -1.44 -16.07
CA CYS A 146 -8.93 -0.98 -14.67
C CYS A 146 -8.20 0.36 -14.51
N GLY A 147 -7.51 0.84 -15.54
CA GLY A 147 -6.83 2.14 -15.53
C GLY A 147 -5.56 2.19 -14.67
N ILE A 148 -5.00 1.04 -14.29
CA ILE A 148 -3.81 0.95 -13.43
C ILE A 148 -2.57 1.02 -14.31
N ARG A 149 -1.83 2.14 -14.24
CA ARG A 149 -0.73 2.45 -15.18
C ARG A 149 0.66 2.45 -14.56
N ASP A 150 0.78 2.43 -13.22
CA ASP A 150 2.10 2.30 -12.59
C ASP A 150 2.65 0.89 -12.87
N LYS A 151 3.76 0.82 -13.59
CA LYS A 151 4.35 -0.45 -14.05
C LYS A 151 4.76 -1.37 -12.89
N ARG A 152 5.19 -0.81 -11.75
CA ARG A 152 5.56 -1.61 -10.57
C ARG A 152 4.32 -2.23 -9.96
N HIS A 153 3.24 -1.47 -9.86
CA HIS A 153 1.97 -1.96 -9.34
C HIS A 153 1.32 -3.00 -10.26
N VAL A 154 1.36 -2.77 -11.57
CA VAL A 154 0.93 -3.75 -12.58
C VAL A 154 1.70 -5.06 -12.41
N ARG A 155 3.03 -5.01 -12.24
CA ARG A 155 3.86 -6.20 -12.02
C ARG A 155 3.48 -6.93 -10.73
N ILE A 156 3.27 -6.22 -9.62
CA ILE A 156 2.82 -6.81 -8.35
C ILE A 156 1.48 -7.52 -8.52
N LEU A 157 0.50 -6.87 -9.14
CA LEU A 157 -0.82 -7.43 -9.40
C LEU A 157 -0.77 -8.64 -10.33
N THR A 158 -0.03 -8.58 -11.44
CA THR A 158 0.12 -9.70 -12.38
C THR A 158 0.73 -10.92 -11.70
N ASN A 159 1.77 -10.73 -10.88
CA ASN A 159 2.39 -11.81 -10.13
C ASN A 159 1.42 -12.43 -9.10
N ALA A 160 0.70 -11.59 -8.37
CA ALA A 160 -0.28 -12.04 -7.37
C ALA A 160 -1.46 -12.78 -8.00
N ILE A 161 -1.97 -12.31 -9.15
CA ILE A 161 -3.00 -13.01 -9.94
C ILE A 161 -2.50 -14.37 -10.40
N GLY A 162 -1.23 -14.47 -10.81
CA GLY A 162 -0.58 -15.74 -11.12
C GLY A 162 -0.60 -16.73 -9.95
N ALA A 163 -0.35 -16.25 -8.72
CA ALA A 163 -0.37 -17.08 -7.52
C ALA A 163 -1.80 -17.53 -7.12
N LEU A 164 -2.83 -16.71 -7.34
CA LEU A 164 -4.23 -17.11 -7.14
C LEU A 164 -4.60 -18.34 -7.99
N HIS A 165 -4.06 -18.46 -9.19
CA HIS A 165 -4.32 -19.62 -10.06
C HIS A 165 -3.69 -20.92 -9.58
N LEU A 166 -2.64 -20.86 -8.75
CA LEU A 166 -1.99 -22.05 -8.18
C LEU A 166 -2.72 -22.58 -6.94
N SER A 167 -3.75 -21.86 -6.49
CA SER A 167 -4.52 -22.13 -5.27
C SER A 167 -5.91 -22.74 -5.55
N VAL A 168 -6.21 -23.08 -6.81
CA VAL A 168 -7.48 -23.65 -7.30
C VAL A 168 -7.24 -24.98 -7.98
#